data_AF-A0A1H0J9R7-F1
#
_entry.id   AF-A0A1H0J9R7-F1
#
_cell.length_a   1.000
_cell.length_b   1.000
_cell.length_c   1.000
_cell.angle_alpha   90.00
_cell.angle_beta   90.00
_cell.angle_gamma   90.00
#
_symmetry.space_group_name_H-M   'P 1'
#
loop_
_entity.id
_entity.type
_entity.pdbx_description
1 polymer ?
#
loop_
_entity_poly.entity_id
_entity_poly.type
_entity_poly.pdbx_seq_one_letter_code
_entity_poly.pdbx_strand_id
1 'polypeptide(L)'
;MNILSPGIYLTNRLRFPAKFVVLAIIIVIPLIVLGLRVFNSLNASIDTVAQERVGREYLQMTTPVLRFSMLQRAASNRLLAGDASAAQDVISNRAQLETALANLADIDARQGQQLETENRVQRLRESARSLMDSIKPGLSQDDVFAQWNEQLAQTLNFIYYVSATSGMVLDEDYASLFLIDLSTIRMPRKSTLPVRSAASRQV
;
A
#
# COMPACT_ATOMS: atom_id res chain seq x y z
N MET A 1 -18.35 -53.51 10.76
CA MET A 1 -17.60 -53.79 9.51
C MET A 1 -16.11 -53.66 9.80
N ASN A 2 -15.34 -54.73 9.66
CA ASN A 2 -13.89 -54.70 9.90
C ASN A 2 -13.19 -53.92 8.78
N ILE A 3 -12.63 -52.78 9.14
CA ILE A 3 -11.88 -51.87 8.26
C ILE A 3 -10.62 -52.57 7.68
N LEU A 4 -10.17 -53.65 8.33
CA LEU A 4 -8.97 -54.43 7.98
C LEU A 4 -9.28 -55.64 7.06
N SER A 5 -10.55 -55.96 6.81
CA SER A 5 -10.96 -57.08 5.95
C SER A 5 -10.38 -57.05 4.51
N PRO A 6 -10.28 -55.90 3.80
CA PRO A 6 -9.67 -55.89 2.47
C PRO A 6 -8.17 -56.19 2.48
N GLY A 7 -7.45 -55.82 3.55
CA GLY A 7 -6.02 -56.10 3.69
C GLY A 7 -5.71 -57.59 3.91
N ILE A 8 -6.56 -58.28 4.68
CA ILE A 8 -6.43 -59.72 4.94
C ILE A 8 -6.71 -60.52 3.66
N TYR A 9 -7.71 -60.12 2.88
CA TYR A 9 -8.04 -60.74 1.59
C TYR A 9 -6.91 -60.61 0.56
N LEU A 10 -6.27 -59.44 0.49
CA LEU A 10 -5.18 -59.17 -0.44
C LEU A 10 -3.92 -59.99 -0.11
N THR A 11 -3.59 -60.13 1.18
CA THR A 11 -2.39 -60.83 1.65
C THR A 11 -2.46 -62.35 1.44
N ASN A 12 -3.67 -62.93 1.40
CA ASN A 12 -3.91 -64.37 1.20
C ASN A 12 -3.74 -64.82 -0.25
N ARG A 13 -3.68 -63.89 -1.23
CA ARG A 13 -3.57 -64.18 -2.67
C ARG A 13 -2.23 -63.80 -3.31
N LEU A 14 -1.36 -63.09 -2.57
CA LEU A 14 -0.09 -62.57 -3.08
C LEU A 14 1.08 -63.51 -2.78
N ARG A 15 1.88 -63.83 -3.80
CA ARG A 15 3.16 -64.56 -3.66
C ARG A 15 4.14 -63.76 -2.81
N PHE A 16 5.06 -64.44 -2.11
CA PHE A 16 6.03 -63.86 -1.17
C PHE A 16 6.71 -62.54 -1.62
N PRO A 17 7.21 -62.38 -2.86
CA PRO A 17 7.79 -61.11 -3.32
C PRO A 17 6.78 -59.96 -3.46
N ALA A 18 5.53 -60.26 -3.78
CA ALA A 18 4.50 -59.24 -3.99
C ALA A 18 4.03 -58.61 -2.66
N LYS A 19 4.22 -59.28 -1.52
CA LYS A 19 3.96 -58.71 -0.19
C LYS A 19 4.94 -57.59 0.16
N PHE A 20 6.22 -57.74 -0.22
CA PHE A 20 7.24 -56.70 -0.05
C PHE A 20 7.00 -55.49 -0.96
N VAL A 21 6.49 -55.71 -2.17
CA VAL A 21 6.10 -54.61 -3.08
C VAL A 21 4.95 -53.79 -2.48
N VAL A 22 3.94 -54.43 -1.89
CA VAL A 22 2.85 -53.71 -1.20
C VAL A 22 3.38 -52.90 -0.03
N LEU A 23 4.29 -53.46 0.78
CA LEU A 23 4.93 -52.74 1.88
C LEU A 23 5.74 -51.53 1.37
N ALA A 24 6.50 -51.70 0.29
CA ALA A 24 7.26 -50.63 -0.34
C ALA A 24 6.34 -49.52 -0.88
N ILE A 25 5.22 -49.87 -1.52
CA ILE A 25 4.23 -48.90 -2.02
C ILE A 25 3.61 -48.11 -0.86
N ILE A 26 3.27 -48.75 0.26
CA ILE A 26 2.74 -48.09 1.45
C ILE A 26 3.72 -47.04 1.99
N ILE A 27 5.02 -47.26 1.87
CA ILE A 27 6.06 -46.31 2.30
C ILE A 27 6.31 -45.23 1.23
N VAL A 28 6.30 -45.60 -0.05
CA VAL A 28 6.60 -44.68 -1.16
C VAL A 28 5.48 -43.64 -1.37
N ILE A 29 4.21 -44.03 -1.21
CA ILE A 29 3.08 -43.09 -1.35
C ILE A 29 3.22 -41.84 -0.45
N PRO A 30 3.39 -41.96 0.89
CA PRO A 30 3.53 -40.79 1.75
C PRO A 30 4.81 -39.99 1.45
N LEU A 31 5.89 -40.65 0.99
CA LEU A 31 7.10 -39.95 0.56
C LEU A 31 6.86 -39.10 -0.69
N ILE A 32 6.13 -39.61 -1.69
CA ILE A 32 5.75 -38.84 -2.88
C ILE A 32 4.85 -37.66 -2.48
N VAL A 33 3.85 -37.90 -1.63
CA VAL A 33 2.95 -36.83 -1.14
C VAL A 33 3.75 -35.75 -0.41
N LEU A 34 4.70 -36.13 0.44
CA LEU A 34 5.57 -35.19 1.16
C LEU A 34 6.47 -34.42 0.18
N GLY A 35 7.06 -35.10 -0.80
CA GLY A 35 7.88 -34.48 -1.84
C GLY A 35 7.10 -33.45 -2.66
N LEU A 36 5.88 -33.78 -3.10
CA LEU A 36 5.01 -32.85 -3.83
C LEU A 36 4.59 -31.65 -2.96
N ARG A 37 4.31 -31.87 -1.67
CA ARG A 37 4.00 -30.78 -0.72
C ARG A 37 5.17 -29.83 -0.55
N VAL A 38 6.38 -30.35 -0.36
CA VAL A 38 7.61 -29.56 -0.24
C VAL A 38 7.86 -28.78 -1.53
N PHE A 39 7.78 -29.45 -2.68
CA PHE A 39 7.95 -28.79 -3.98
C PHE A 39 6.96 -27.63 -4.20
N ASN A 40 5.68 -27.84 -3.87
CA ASN A 40 4.67 -26.79 -3.95
C ASN A 40 4.94 -25.64 -2.96
N SER A 41 5.43 -25.93 -1.76
CA SER A 41 5.79 -24.89 -0.80
C SER A 41 6.99 -24.05 -1.26
N LEU A 42 7.99 -24.68 -1.89
CA LEU A 42 9.16 -23.97 -2.43
C LEU A 42 8.75 -23.04 -3.58
N ASN A 43 7.88 -23.48 -4.48
CA ASN A 43 7.38 -22.64 -5.57
C ASN A 43 6.55 -21.46 -5.05
N ALA A 44 5.67 -21.70 -4.07
CA ALA A 44 4.90 -20.61 -3.44
C ALA A 44 5.82 -19.56 -2.80
N SER A 45 6.91 -19.96 -2.15
CA SER A 45 7.89 -19.03 -1.59
C SER A 45 8.59 -18.17 -2.65
N ILE A 46 8.85 -18.70 -3.85
CA ILE A 46 9.45 -17.93 -4.95
C ILE A 46 8.50 -16.85 -5.44
N ASP A 47 7.22 -17.18 -5.62
CA ASP A 47 6.19 -16.22 -6.03
C ASP A 47 6.00 -15.12 -4.98
N THR A 48 6.03 -15.48 -3.68
CA THR A 48 5.98 -14.51 -2.58
C THR A 48 7.18 -13.58 -2.57
N VAL A 49 8.41 -14.08 -2.74
CA VAL A 49 9.62 -13.24 -2.80
C VAL A 49 9.61 -12.30 -4.01
N ALA A 50 9.05 -12.75 -5.14
CA ALA A 50 8.87 -11.89 -6.30
C ALA A 50 7.87 -10.76 -6.03
N GLN A 51 6.73 -11.06 -5.40
CA GLN A 51 5.73 -10.07 -5.01
C GLN A 51 6.27 -9.08 -3.96
N GLU A 52 7.02 -9.54 -2.97
CA GLU A 52 7.66 -8.67 -1.98
C GLU A 52 8.65 -7.68 -2.63
N ARG A 53 9.42 -8.14 -3.62
CA ARG A 53 10.33 -7.27 -4.37
C ARG A 53 9.57 -6.17 -5.12
N VAL A 54 8.46 -6.54 -5.78
CA VAL A 54 7.58 -5.61 -6.48
C VAL A 54 6.99 -4.61 -5.49
N GLY A 55 6.41 -5.09 -4.38
CA GLY A 55 5.85 -4.26 -3.33
C GLY A 55 6.85 -3.24 -2.80
N ARG A 56 8.11 -3.64 -2.59
CA ARG A 56 9.17 -2.74 -2.12
C ARG A 56 9.50 -1.65 -3.13
N GLU A 57 9.51 -1.99 -4.41
CA GLU A 57 9.72 -1.03 -5.49
C GLU A 57 8.58 0.01 -5.54
N TYR A 58 7.32 -0.43 -5.42
CA TYR A 58 6.18 0.48 -5.28
C TYR A 58 6.29 1.38 -4.06
N LEU A 59 6.72 0.86 -2.91
CA LEU A 59 6.88 1.64 -1.69
C LEU A 59 7.94 2.73 -1.85
N GLN A 60 9.10 2.39 -2.44
CA GLN A 60 10.16 3.36 -2.75
C GLN A 60 9.68 4.50 -3.65
N MET A 61 8.70 4.23 -4.52
CA MET A 61 8.22 5.18 -5.52
C MET A 61 7.01 5.97 -5.02
N THR A 62 6.27 5.42 -4.06
CA THR A 62 5.14 6.10 -3.41
C THR A 62 5.59 7.03 -2.28
N THR A 63 6.68 6.71 -1.58
CA THR A 63 7.22 7.57 -0.49
C THR A 63 7.52 9.01 -0.94
N PRO A 64 8.17 9.26 -2.10
CA PRO A 64 8.33 10.61 -2.64
C PRO A 64 7.00 11.31 -2.93
N VAL A 65 5.99 10.58 -3.44
CA VAL A 65 4.64 11.14 -3.69
C VAL A 65 4.02 11.66 -2.40
N LEU A 66 4.10 10.89 -1.32
CA LEU A 66 3.61 11.31 -0.01
C LEU A 66 4.35 12.56 0.50
N ARG A 67 5.70 12.54 0.43
CA ARG A 67 6.55 13.65 0.88
C ARG A 67 6.25 14.94 0.11
N PHE A 68 6.24 14.89 -1.22
CA PHE A 68 6.00 16.08 -2.03
C PHE A 68 4.55 16.56 -1.94
N SER A 69 3.57 15.67 -1.70
CA SER A 69 2.19 16.09 -1.42
C SER A 69 2.09 16.88 -0.11
N MET A 70 2.81 16.47 0.94
CA MET A 70 2.86 17.22 2.20
C MET A 70 3.53 18.59 2.04
N LEU A 71 4.64 18.65 1.31
CA LEU A 71 5.32 19.90 1.00
C LEU A 71 4.45 20.82 0.14
N GLN A 72 3.70 20.26 -0.83
CA GLN A 72 2.79 21.03 -1.67
C GLN A 72 1.67 21.64 -0.82
N ARG A 73 1.10 20.88 0.11
CA ARG A 73 0.11 21.38 1.07
C ARG A 73 0.67 22.54 1.91
N ALA A 74 1.87 22.38 2.46
CA ALA A 74 2.51 23.41 3.27
C ALA A 74 2.83 24.68 2.46
N ALA A 75 3.37 24.54 1.25
CA ALA A 75 3.67 25.65 0.35
C ALA A 75 2.40 26.36 -0.12
N SER A 76 1.34 25.60 -0.44
CA SER A 76 0.05 26.16 -0.85
C SER A 76 -0.61 26.96 0.28
N ASN A 77 -0.53 26.47 1.51
CA ASN A 77 -1.04 27.20 2.67
C ASN A 77 -0.30 28.53 2.90
N ARG A 78 1.04 28.54 2.77
CA ARG A 78 1.84 29.78 2.85
C ARG A 78 1.50 30.76 1.73
N LEU A 79 1.34 30.27 0.50
CA LEU A 79 0.94 31.09 -0.64
C LEU A 79 -0.43 31.76 -0.41
N LEU A 80 -1.41 31.00 0.08
CA LEU A 80 -2.74 31.51 0.40
C LEU A 80 -2.75 32.41 1.65
N ALA A 81 -1.72 32.35 2.49
CA ALA A 81 -1.50 33.28 3.60
C ALA A 81 -0.83 34.60 3.16
N GLY A 82 -0.50 34.74 1.87
CA GLY A 82 0.08 35.96 1.30
C GLY A 82 1.61 35.98 1.24
N ASP A 83 2.29 34.87 1.51
CA ASP A 83 3.74 34.77 1.38
C ASP A 83 4.14 34.64 -0.09
N ALA A 84 4.65 35.73 -0.68
CA ALA A 84 5.09 35.77 -2.07
C ALA A 84 6.29 34.83 -2.36
N SER A 85 7.11 34.51 -1.36
CA SER A 85 8.25 33.59 -1.53
C SER A 85 7.79 32.14 -1.73
N ALA A 86 6.60 31.80 -1.23
CA ALA A 86 6.01 30.47 -1.37
C ALA A 86 5.59 30.14 -2.81
N ALA A 87 5.42 31.14 -3.69
CA ALA A 87 5.06 30.90 -5.09
C ALA A 87 6.12 30.06 -5.81
N GLN A 88 7.40 30.35 -5.58
CA GLN A 88 8.51 29.59 -6.18
C GLN A 88 8.58 28.17 -5.61
N ASP A 89 8.32 28.02 -4.30
CA ASP A 89 8.28 26.71 -3.63
C ASP A 89 7.14 25.84 -4.17
N VAL A 90 5.95 26.41 -4.40
CA VAL A 90 4.80 25.72 -5.00
C VAL A 90 5.12 25.22 -6.41
N ILE A 91 5.80 26.02 -7.22
CA ILE A 91 6.18 25.64 -8.60
C ILE A 91 7.25 24.54 -8.59
N SER A 92 8.31 24.71 -7.80
CA SER A 92 9.41 23.74 -7.70
C SER A 92 8.91 22.39 -7.16
N ASN A 93 8.14 22.40 -6.08
CA ASN A 93 7.62 21.19 -5.48
C ASN A 93 6.54 20.52 -6.36
N ARG A 94 5.74 21.29 -7.11
CA ARG A 94 4.83 20.75 -8.12
C ARG A 94 5.58 19.90 -9.16
N ALA A 95 6.69 20.40 -9.70
CA ALA A 95 7.49 19.66 -10.68
C ALA A 95 8.06 18.35 -10.10
N GLN A 96 8.49 18.39 -8.82
CA GLN A 96 8.97 17.20 -8.11
C GLN A 96 7.85 16.18 -7.87
N LEU A 97 6.66 16.64 -7.46
CA LEU A 97 5.48 15.79 -7.28
C LEU A 97 5.02 15.17 -8.60
N GLU A 98 4.98 15.94 -9.69
CA GLU A 98 4.63 15.41 -11.01
C GLU A 98 5.62 14.34 -11.49
N THR A 99 6.93 14.53 -11.23
CA THR A 99 7.95 13.53 -11.53
C THR A 99 7.75 12.26 -10.69
N ALA A 100 7.50 12.40 -9.39
CA ALA A 100 7.23 11.25 -8.51
C ALA A 100 5.99 10.47 -8.95
N LEU A 101 4.90 11.17 -9.31
CA LEU A 101 3.69 10.54 -9.83
C LEU A 101 3.91 9.86 -11.20
N ALA A 102 4.78 10.41 -12.05
CA ALA A 102 5.14 9.80 -13.32
C ALA A 102 5.95 8.51 -13.11
N ASN A 103 6.92 8.51 -12.20
CA ASN A 103 7.71 7.32 -11.84
C ASN A 103 6.81 6.22 -11.26
N LEU A 104 5.86 6.59 -10.40
CA LEU A 104 4.87 5.64 -9.86
C LEU A 104 4.00 5.04 -10.97
N ALA A 105 3.52 5.86 -11.91
CA ALA A 105 2.72 5.40 -13.03
C ALA A 105 3.49 4.49 -14.01
N ASP A 106 4.80 4.72 -14.19
CA ASP A 106 5.65 3.90 -15.05
C ASP A 106 5.85 2.49 -14.45
N ILE A 107 6.00 2.39 -13.13
CA ILE A 107 6.04 1.09 -12.45
C ILE A 107 4.68 0.40 -12.48
N ASP A 108 3.59 1.15 -12.30
CA ASP A 108 2.23 0.62 -12.42
C ASP A 108 1.94 0.07 -13.82
N ALA A 109 2.42 0.74 -14.87
CA ALA A 109 2.30 0.25 -16.24
C ALA A 109 3.08 -1.06 -16.47
N ARG A 110 4.20 -1.26 -15.75
CA ARG A 110 5.06 -2.45 -15.89
C ARG A 110 4.62 -3.61 -14.98
N GLN A 111 4.08 -3.32 -13.80
CA GLN A 111 3.91 -4.28 -12.71
C GLN A 111 2.50 -4.28 -12.10
N GLY A 112 1.57 -3.45 -12.59
CA GLY A 112 0.24 -3.26 -11.99
C GLY A 112 -0.65 -4.49 -12.03
N GLN A 113 -0.46 -5.37 -13.03
CA GLN A 113 -1.16 -6.66 -13.08
C GLN A 113 -0.72 -7.62 -11.97
N GLN A 114 0.52 -7.51 -11.47
CA GLN A 114 1.04 -8.43 -10.45
C GLN A 114 0.51 -8.10 -9.05
N LEU A 115 0.16 -6.85 -8.79
CA LEU A 115 -0.38 -6.38 -7.50
C LEU A 115 -1.85 -5.95 -7.56
N GLU A 116 -2.52 -6.22 -8.68
CA GLU A 116 -3.94 -5.88 -8.92
C GLU A 116 -4.26 -4.40 -8.65
N THR A 117 -3.33 -3.50 -8.96
CA THR A 117 -3.48 -2.06 -8.67
C THR A 117 -4.56 -1.40 -9.52
N GLU A 118 -5.02 -2.04 -10.60
CA GLU A 118 -6.07 -1.59 -11.51
C GLU A 118 -5.86 -0.11 -11.93
N ASN A 119 -6.81 0.76 -11.61
CA ASN A 119 -6.77 2.20 -11.90
C ASN A 119 -6.40 3.03 -10.66
N ARG A 120 -5.90 2.43 -9.57
CA ARG A 120 -5.62 3.14 -8.30
C ARG A 120 -4.55 4.22 -8.48
N VAL A 121 -3.46 3.90 -9.16
CA VAL A 121 -2.36 4.86 -9.42
C VAL A 121 -2.83 5.98 -10.34
N GLN A 122 -3.60 5.64 -11.38
CA GLN A 122 -4.14 6.64 -12.29
C GLN A 122 -5.09 7.61 -11.60
N ARG A 123 -6.01 7.11 -10.77
CA ARG A 123 -6.89 7.96 -9.93
C ARG A 123 -6.10 8.86 -8.99
N LEU A 124 -5.07 8.32 -8.33
CA LEU A 124 -4.22 9.08 -7.41
C LEU A 124 -3.52 10.25 -8.14
N ARG A 125 -3.01 9.98 -9.35
CA ARG A 125 -2.35 10.97 -10.20
C ARG A 125 -3.30 12.04 -10.71
N GLU A 126 -4.49 11.65 -11.14
CA GLU A 126 -5.52 12.59 -11.63
C GLU A 126 -6.02 13.49 -10.50
N SER A 127 -6.28 12.92 -9.31
CA SER A 127 -6.67 13.68 -8.11
C SER A 127 -5.58 14.69 -7.70
N ALA A 128 -4.31 14.27 -7.63
CA ALA A 128 -3.20 15.17 -7.32
C ALA A 128 -3.07 16.33 -8.34
N ARG A 129 -3.17 16.02 -9.64
CA ARG A 129 -3.05 17.03 -10.70
C ARG A 129 -4.21 18.02 -10.67
N SER A 130 -5.43 17.53 -10.54
CA SER A 130 -6.62 18.37 -10.41
C SER A 130 -6.49 19.32 -9.22
N LEU A 131 -5.98 18.83 -8.09
CA LEU A 131 -5.75 19.66 -6.92
C LEU A 131 -4.67 20.71 -7.17
N MET A 132 -3.53 20.34 -7.76
CA MET A 132 -2.47 21.31 -8.11
C MET A 132 -2.94 22.39 -9.08
N ASP A 133 -3.82 22.05 -10.02
CA ASP A 133 -4.39 23.00 -11.00
C ASP A 133 -5.49 23.89 -10.41
N SER A 134 -6.19 23.41 -9.39
CA SER A 134 -7.20 24.20 -8.69
C SER A 134 -6.60 25.32 -7.86
N ILE A 135 -5.34 25.22 -7.40
CA ILE A 135 -4.74 26.17 -6.46
C ILE A 135 -4.48 27.50 -7.14
N LYS A 136 -5.27 28.51 -6.76
CA LYS A 136 -5.18 29.89 -7.22
C LYS A 136 -5.23 30.86 -6.04
N PRO A 137 -4.65 32.07 -6.17
CA PRO A 137 -4.80 33.11 -5.17
C PRO A 137 -6.28 33.41 -4.89
N GLY A 138 -6.67 33.49 -3.62
CA GLY A 138 -8.05 33.81 -3.20
C GLY A 138 -8.95 32.63 -2.83
N LEU A 139 -8.45 31.39 -2.88
CA LEU A 139 -9.18 30.22 -2.37
C LEU A 139 -9.13 30.15 -0.84
N SER A 140 -10.15 29.51 -0.26
CA SER A 140 -10.17 29.18 1.17
C SER A 140 -9.00 28.28 1.54
N GLN A 141 -8.17 28.72 2.50
CA GLN A 141 -7.07 27.92 3.04
C GLN A 141 -7.56 26.60 3.64
N ASP A 142 -8.75 26.60 4.24
CA ASP A 142 -9.34 25.44 4.90
C ASP A 142 -9.73 24.37 3.88
N ASP A 143 -10.33 24.78 2.76
CA ASP A 143 -10.77 23.86 1.70
C ASP A 143 -9.58 23.23 0.97
N VAL A 144 -8.53 24.01 0.71
CA VAL A 144 -7.29 23.50 0.08
C VAL A 144 -6.57 22.53 1.01
N PHE A 145 -6.51 22.84 2.31
CA PHE A 145 -5.93 21.95 3.30
C PHE A 145 -6.69 20.62 3.40
N ALA A 146 -8.03 20.67 3.43
CA ALA A 146 -8.87 19.47 3.47
C ALA A 146 -8.68 18.58 2.22
N GLN A 147 -8.63 19.17 1.03
CA GLN A 147 -8.37 18.41 -0.21
C GLN A 147 -6.99 17.76 -0.23
N TRP A 148 -5.96 18.45 0.25
CA TRP A 148 -4.62 17.84 0.39
C TRP A 148 -4.61 16.72 1.43
N ASN A 149 -5.36 16.84 2.53
CA ASN A 149 -5.50 15.75 3.50
C ASN A 149 -6.14 14.52 2.90
N GLU A 150 -7.21 14.68 2.12
CA GLU A 150 -7.85 13.59 1.41
C GLU A 150 -6.87 12.92 0.43
N GLN A 151 -6.12 13.71 -0.34
CA GLN A 151 -5.10 13.18 -1.25
C GLN A 151 -3.99 12.39 -0.53
N LEU A 152 -3.57 12.85 0.65
CA LEU A 152 -2.58 12.15 1.48
C LEU A 152 -3.15 10.85 2.05
N ALA A 153 -4.41 10.86 2.50
CA ALA A 153 -5.10 9.67 2.97
C ALA A 153 -5.24 8.62 1.84
N GLN A 154 -5.56 9.04 0.62
CA GLN A 154 -5.59 8.15 -0.56
C GLN A 154 -4.21 7.56 -0.87
N THR A 155 -3.15 8.35 -0.75
CA THR A 155 -1.77 7.88 -0.94
C THR A 155 -1.40 6.83 0.12
N LEU A 156 -1.75 7.05 1.38
CA LEU A 156 -1.53 6.10 2.48
C LEU A 156 -2.33 4.81 2.29
N ASN A 157 -3.61 4.92 1.89
CA ASN A 157 -4.44 3.76 1.57
C ASN A 157 -3.85 2.93 0.41
N PHE A 158 -3.23 3.57 -0.56
CA PHE A 158 -2.52 2.87 -1.64
C PHE A 158 -1.29 2.12 -1.12
N ILE A 159 -0.51 2.71 -0.20
CA ILE A 159 0.61 2.03 0.46
C ILE A 159 0.12 0.78 1.22
N TYR A 160 -0.98 0.88 1.97
CA TYR A 160 -1.56 -0.27 2.66
C TYR A 160 -2.03 -1.35 1.70
N TYR A 161 -2.65 -0.95 0.59
CA TYR A 161 -3.09 -1.89 -0.43
C TYR A 161 -1.90 -2.66 -1.01
N VAL A 162 -0.86 -1.96 -1.46
CA VAL A 162 0.37 -2.57 -2.02
C VAL A 162 1.02 -3.53 -1.04
N SER A 163 1.13 -3.16 0.24
CA SER A 163 1.67 -4.05 1.27
C SER A 163 0.85 -5.31 1.47
N ALA A 164 -0.48 -5.17 1.50
CA ALA A 164 -1.38 -6.29 1.69
C ALA A 164 -1.32 -7.26 0.49
N THR A 165 -1.30 -6.75 -0.74
CA THR A 165 -1.23 -7.60 -1.95
C THR A 165 0.16 -8.17 -2.21
N SER A 166 1.23 -7.48 -1.82
CA SER A 166 2.60 -7.97 -2.01
C SER A 166 3.08 -8.93 -0.92
N GLY A 167 2.25 -9.20 0.10
CA GLY A 167 2.63 -10.00 1.26
C GLY A 167 3.72 -9.38 2.14
N MET A 168 4.07 -8.11 1.91
CA MET A 168 5.06 -7.43 2.73
C MET A 168 4.46 -7.12 4.09
N VAL A 169 5.04 -7.67 5.15
CA VAL A 169 4.94 -7.04 6.47
C VAL A 169 5.61 -5.68 6.33
N LEU A 170 4.89 -4.58 6.57
CA LEU A 170 5.54 -3.27 6.63
C LEU A 170 6.62 -3.35 7.71
N ASP A 171 7.88 -3.35 7.29
CA ASP A 171 9.01 -3.18 8.20
C ASP A 171 8.87 -1.86 8.98
N GLU A 172 9.71 -1.70 10.00
CA GLU A 172 9.73 -0.69 11.08
C GLU A 172 9.57 0.80 10.64
N ASP A 173 9.62 1.10 9.34
CA ASP A 173 9.31 2.40 8.74
C ASP A 173 7.80 2.76 8.74
N TYR A 174 6.93 1.84 9.19
CA TYR A 174 5.53 2.14 9.54
C TYR A 174 5.45 3.28 10.55
N ALA A 175 6.38 3.36 11.51
CA ALA A 175 6.40 4.43 12.51
C ALA A 175 6.56 5.81 11.85
N SER A 176 7.41 5.94 10.81
CA SER A 176 7.59 7.18 10.06
C SER A 176 6.31 7.57 9.31
N LEU A 177 5.67 6.62 8.62
CA LEU A 177 4.40 6.82 7.90
C LEU A 177 3.23 7.12 8.83
N PHE A 178 3.18 6.47 9.99
CA PHE A 178 2.14 6.66 11.01
C PHE A 178 2.35 7.97 11.78
N LEU A 179 3.60 8.37 12.03
CA LEU A 179 3.93 9.70 12.54
C LEU A 179 3.61 10.78 11.51
N ILE A 180 3.80 10.51 10.22
CA ILE A 180 3.30 11.37 9.13
C ILE A 180 1.77 11.45 9.19
N ASP A 181 1.03 10.35 9.25
CA ASP A 181 -0.43 10.36 9.37
C ASP A 181 -0.91 11.14 10.62
N LEU A 182 -0.34 10.85 11.79
CA LEU A 182 -0.68 11.53 13.04
C LEU A 182 -0.33 13.02 13.05
N SER A 183 0.80 13.42 12.46
CA SER A 183 1.22 14.83 12.40
C SER A 183 0.54 15.60 11.27
N THR A 184 0.18 14.92 10.18
CA THR A 184 -0.25 15.57 8.93
C THR A 184 -1.76 15.57 8.84
N ILE A 185 -2.43 14.45 9.12
CA ILE A 185 -3.87 14.31 8.97
C ILE A 185 -4.62 14.72 10.26
N ARG A 186 -4.03 14.49 11.43
CA ARG A 186 -4.69 14.79 12.72
C ARG A 186 -4.29 16.10 13.41
N MET A 187 -3.40 16.93 12.84
CA MET A 187 -3.10 18.23 13.46
C MET A 187 -4.37 19.10 13.45
N PRO A 188 -4.98 19.39 14.61
CA PRO A 188 -6.06 20.36 14.68
C PRO A 188 -5.40 21.71 14.50
N ARG A 189 -5.67 22.42 13.39
CA ARG A 189 -5.47 23.87 13.46
C ARG A 189 -6.41 24.37 14.54
N LYS A 190 -5.88 25.19 15.45
CA LYS A 190 -6.69 26.00 16.36
C LYS A 190 -7.77 26.65 15.51
N SER A 191 -8.99 26.12 15.59
CA SER A 191 -10.18 26.82 15.15
C SER A 191 -10.14 28.12 15.91
N THR A 192 -9.90 29.23 15.21
CA THR A 192 -10.02 30.56 15.78
C THR A 192 -11.43 30.64 16.35
N LEU A 193 -11.56 30.42 17.66
CA LEU A 193 -12.80 30.66 18.37
C LEU A 193 -13.15 32.11 18.06
N PRO A 194 -14.37 32.42 17.58
CA PRO A 194 -14.78 33.80 17.48
C PRO A 194 -14.71 34.36 18.90
N VAL A 195 -13.70 35.19 19.16
CA VAL A 195 -13.69 36.08 20.31
C VAL A 195 -14.87 36.99 20.10
N ARG A 196 -16.00 36.58 20.65
CA ARG A 196 -17.20 37.41 20.73
C ARG A 196 -16.78 38.58 21.60
N SER A 197 -16.42 39.69 20.95
CA SER A 197 -16.20 40.94 21.64
C SER A 197 -17.51 41.25 22.37
N ALA A 198 -17.48 41.09 23.69
CA ALA A 198 -18.53 41.61 24.55
C ALA A 198 -18.24 43.10 24.72
N ALA A 199 -18.44 43.86 23.64
CA ALA A 199 -18.57 45.29 23.73
C ALA A 199 -20.04 45.61 24.01
N SER A 200 -20.24 46.21 25.19
CA SER A 200 -21.23 47.26 25.46
C SER A 200 -22.70 46.97 25.16
N ARG A 201 -23.44 46.54 26.20
CA ARG A 201 -24.79 47.04 26.47
C ARG A 201 -25.12 46.95 27.97
N GLN A 202 -25.43 48.12 28.52
CA GLN A 202 -26.27 48.40 29.69
C GLN A 202 -25.68 48.07 31.08
N VAL A 203 -25.18 49.10 31.78
CA VAL A 203 -25.98 49.88 32.76
C VAL A 203 -25.62 51.35 32.60
#